data_AF-A0A8T1SKT0-F1
#
_entry.id   AF-A0A8T1SKT0-F1
#
_cell.length_a   1.000
_cell.length_b   1.000
_cell.length_c   1.000
_cell.angle_alpha   90.00
_cell.angle_beta   90.00
_cell.angle_gamma   90.00
#
_symmetry.space_group_name_H-M   'P 1'
#
loop_
_entity.id
_entity.type
_entity.pdbx_description
1 polymer ?
#
loop_
_entity_poly.entity_id
_entity_poly.type
_entity_poly.pdbx_seq_one_letter_code
_entity_poly.pdbx_strand_id
1 'polypeptide(L)'
;LTNYKALLAKYNTNYSNLSEFVEFLSEEKREQFRSIISKGHLLDRTALQASLGSADTVAQSITTAVVMRHASWLHLSDFPKELQLTVENLQFEGPQRFAAKTDESLHMLKNSRVMLKSLGVYMPMNKKK
;
A
#
# COMPACT_ATOMS: atom_id res chain seq x y z
N LEU A 1 10.58 -0.73 -2.02
CA LEU A 1 11.95 -0.29 -2.39
C LEU A 1 13.00 -1.41 -2.33
N THR A 2 13.11 -2.17 -1.23
CA THR A 2 14.14 -3.21 -1.04
C THR A 2 14.07 -4.34 -2.07
N ASN A 3 12.88 -4.87 -2.36
CA ASN A 3 12.68 -5.91 -3.39
C ASN A 3 13.06 -5.41 -4.80
N TYR A 4 12.73 -4.15 -5.11
CA TYR A 4 13.11 -3.52 -6.37
C TYR A 4 14.62 -3.40 -6.52
N LYS A 5 15.32 -2.93 -5.48
CA LYS A 5 16.79 -2.83 -5.48
C LYS A 5 17.46 -4.19 -5.66
N ALA A 6 16.93 -5.24 -5.02
CA ALA A 6 17.43 -6.61 -5.17
C ALA A 6 17.23 -7.16 -6.60
N LEU A 7 16.06 -6.93 -7.19
CA LEU A 7 15.77 -7.29 -8.59
C LEU A 7 16.72 -6.58 -9.56
N LEU A 8 16.92 -5.27 -9.36
CA LEU A 8 17.79 -4.46 -10.21
C LEU A 8 19.25 -4.91 -10.11
N ALA A 9 19.73 -5.23 -8.90
CA ALA A 9 21.06 -5.79 -8.69
C ALA A 9 21.23 -7.13 -9.43
N LYS A 10 20.24 -8.03 -9.35
CA LYS A 10 20.27 -9.33 -10.03
C LYS A 10 20.37 -9.19 -11.55
N TYR A 11 19.56 -8.31 -12.16
CA TYR A 11 19.62 -8.06 -13.61
C TYR A 11 20.95 -7.43 -14.02
N ASN A 12 21.49 -6.50 -13.22
CA ASN A 12 22.78 -5.90 -13.48
C ASN A 12 23.91 -6.96 -13.50
N THR A 13 23.87 -7.92 -12.56
CA THR A 13 24.80 -9.07 -12.57
C THR A 13 24.64 -9.93 -13.82
N ASN A 14 23.41 -10.20 -14.28
CA ASN A 14 23.20 -10.97 -15.52
C ASN A 14 23.79 -10.29 -16.77
N TYR A 15 23.58 -8.97 -16.91
CA TYR A 15 24.15 -8.23 -18.04
C TYR A 15 25.67 -8.10 -17.97
N SER A 16 26.24 -8.05 -16.76
CA SER A 16 27.69 -8.15 -16.56
C SER A 16 28.22 -9.46 -17.12
N ASN A 17 27.59 -10.60 -16.77
CA ASN A 17 28.01 -11.91 -17.30
C ASN A 17 27.86 -11.99 -18.82
N LEU A 18 26.81 -11.40 -19.40
CA LEU A 18 26.64 -11.32 -20.86
C LEU A 18 27.75 -10.50 -21.52
N SER A 19 28.27 -9.47 -20.85
CA SER A 19 29.34 -8.64 -21.41
C SER A 19 30.68 -9.39 -21.51
N GLU A 20 30.92 -10.40 -20.67
CA GLU A 20 32.10 -11.27 -20.77
C GLU A 20 32.10 -12.10 -22.06
N PHE A 21 30.92 -12.40 -22.61
CA PHE A 21 30.82 -13.15 -23.88
C PHE A 21 31.32 -12.36 -25.09
N VAL A 22 31.42 -11.02 -24.98
CA VAL A 22 31.92 -10.16 -26.07
C VAL A 22 33.33 -10.56 -26.49
N GLU A 23 34.16 -11.01 -25.55
CA GLU A 23 35.55 -11.35 -25.84
C GLU A 23 35.68 -12.58 -26.75
N PHE A 24 34.73 -13.50 -26.71
CA PHE A 24 34.70 -14.72 -27.53
C PHE A 24 34.10 -14.52 -28.92
N LEU A 25 33.57 -13.32 -29.23
CA LEU A 25 32.99 -13.01 -30.54
C LEU A 25 34.04 -12.49 -31.53
N SER A 26 33.79 -12.70 -32.82
CA SER A 26 34.55 -12.05 -33.89
C SER A 26 34.36 -10.53 -33.87
N GLU A 27 35.35 -9.80 -34.34
CA GLU A 27 35.38 -8.33 -34.27
C GLU A 27 34.14 -7.67 -34.90
N GLU A 28 33.67 -8.23 -36.02
CA GLU A 28 32.46 -7.78 -36.73
C GLU A 28 31.19 -7.88 -35.87
N LYS A 29 31.10 -8.87 -34.97
CA LYS A 29 29.89 -9.14 -34.17
C LYS A 29 29.91 -8.48 -32.79
N ARG A 30 31.09 -8.03 -32.33
CA ARG A 30 31.25 -7.40 -31.01
C ARG A 30 30.39 -6.16 -30.83
N GLU A 31 30.38 -5.26 -31.81
CA GLU A 31 29.59 -4.02 -31.73
C GLU A 31 28.08 -4.29 -31.74
N GLN A 32 27.63 -5.21 -32.60
CA GLN A 32 26.23 -5.61 -32.67
C GLN A 32 25.77 -6.23 -31.34
N PHE A 33 26.58 -7.10 -30.75
CA PHE A 33 26.27 -7.74 -29.48
C PHE A 33 26.26 -6.75 -28.31
N ARG A 34 27.24 -5.82 -28.23
CA ARG A 34 27.22 -4.73 -27.24
C ARG A 34 25.96 -3.85 -27.36
N SER A 35 25.54 -3.56 -28.59
CA SER A 35 24.30 -2.81 -28.85
C SER A 35 23.07 -3.55 -28.33
N ILE A 36 22.99 -4.87 -28.55
CA ILE A 36 21.90 -5.72 -28.06
C ILE A 36 21.86 -5.74 -26.53
N ILE A 37 23.01 -5.94 -25.86
CA ILE A 37 23.11 -5.92 -24.40
C ILE A 37 22.62 -4.57 -23.85
N SER A 38 23.08 -3.45 -24.42
CA SER A 38 22.70 -2.11 -23.98
C SER A 38 21.20 -1.85 -24.14
N LYS A 39 20.62 -2.24 -25.29
CA LYS A 39 19.18 -2.13 -25.53
C LYS A 39 18.36 -3.01 -24.58
N GLY A 40 18.79 -4.25 -24.36
CA GLY A 40 18.15 -5.16 -23.41
C GLY A 40 18.13 -4.58 -22.00
N HIS A 41 19.28 -4.09 -21.52
CA HIS A 41 19.39 -3.47 -20.20
C HIS A 41 18.45 -2.25 -20.06
N LEU A 42 18.36 -1.40 -21.08
CA LEU A 42 17.46 -0.24 -21.07
C LEU A 42 15.98 -0.67 -21.05
N LEU A 43 15.61 -1.66 -21.86
CA LEU A 43 14.24 -2.20 -21.92
C LEU A 43 13.82 -2.78 -20.58
N ASP A 44 14.64 -3.65 -19.98
CA ASP A 44 14.35 -4.29 -18.70
C ASP A 44 14.20 -3.25 -17.58
N ARG A 45 15.10 -2.27 -17.53
CA ARG A 45 15.03 -1.18 -16.55
C ARG A 45 13.73 -0.39 -16.70
N THR A 46 13.36 -0.04 -17.94
CA THR A 46 12.13 0.72 -18.23
C THR A 46 10.89 -0.08 -17.84
N ALA A 47 10.83 -1.36 -18.21
CA ALA A 47 9.73 -2.26 -17.87
C ALA A 47 9.59 -2.42 -16.35
N LEU A 48 10.70 -2.58 -15.63
CA LEU A 48 10.71 -2.71 -14.17
C LEU A 48 10.24 -1.42 -13.49
N GLN A 49 10.67 -0.25 -13.98
CA GLN A 49 10.21 1.04 -13.47
C GLN A 49 8.71 1.25 -13.71
N ALA A 50 8.20 0.89 -14.90
CA ALA A 50 6.78 0.94 -15.21
C ALA A 50 5.96 0.01 -14.29
N SER A 51 6.45 -1.22 -14.05
CA SER A 51 5.81 -2.16 -13.13
C SER A 51 5.77 -1.64 -11.69
N LEU A 52 6.86 -1.03 -11.21
CA LEU A 52 6.89 -0.39 -9.90
C LEU A 52 5.86 0.74 -9.78
N GLY A 53 5.80 1.64 -10.77
CA GLY A 53 4.82 2.72 -10.80
C GLY A 53 3.37 2.22 -10.82
N SER A 54 3.11 1.12 -11.54
CA SER A 54 1.79 0.46 -11.54
C SER A 54 1.44 -0.10 -10.16
N ALA A 55 2.37 -0.81 -9.51
CA ALA A 55 2.17 -1.36 -8.18
C ALA A 55 1.92 -0.26 -7.12
N ASP A 56 2.68 0.83 -7.16
CA ASP A 56 2.50 1.97 -6.25
C ASP A 56 1.13 2.64 -6.46
N THR A 57 0.69 2.78 -7.72
CA THR A 57 -0.65 3.32 -8.06
C THR A 57 -1.76 2.41 -7.52
N VAL A 58 -1.61 1.08 -7.65
CA VAL A 58 -2.57 0.12 -7.09
C VAL A 58 -2.59 0.22 -5.56
N ALA A 59 -1.44 0.25 -4.90
CA ALA A 59 -1.35 0.40 -3.45
C ALA A 59 -2.00 1.71 -2.96
N GLN A 60 -1.77 2.81 -3.66
CA GLN A 60 -2.40 4.10 -3.37
C GLN A 60 -3.91 4.04 -3.55
N SER A 61 -4.42 3.46 -4.64
CA SER A 61 -5.87 3.34 -4.87
C SER A 61 -6.56 2.48 -3.82
N ILE A 62 -5.93 1.37 -3.37
CA ILE A 62 -6.41 0.55 -2.26
C ILE A 62 -6.44 1.38 -0.97
N THR A 63 -5.36 2.11 -0.68
CA THR A 63 -5.28 2.98 0.50
C THR A 63 -6.41 4.02 0.50
N THR A 64 -6.63 4.71 -0.62
CA THR A 64 -7.72 5.67 -0.79
C THR A 64 -9.09 5.01 -0.60
N ALA A 65 -9.32 3.84 -1.19
CA ALA A 65 -10.59 3.12 -1.04
C ALA A 65 -10.87 2.70 0.41
N VAL A 66 -9.84 2.28 1.14
CA VAL A 66 -9.94 1.95 2.57
C VAL A 66 -10.27 3.21 3.38
N VAL A 67 -9.56 4.31 3.17
CA VAL A 67 -9.83 5.59 3.85
C VAL A 67 -11.26 6.07 3.57
N MET A 68 -11.71 6.03 2.32
CA MET A 68 -13.06 6.44 1.95
C MET A 68 -14.14 5.56 2.61
N ARG A 69 -13.95 4.23 2.62
CA ARG A 69 -14.87 3.32 3.30
C ARG A 69 -14.91 3.58 4.80
N HIS A 70 -13.76 3.86 5.40
CA HIS A 70 -13.64 4.17 6.81
C HIS A 70 -14.34 5.48 7.18
N ALA A 71 -14.09 6.56 6.43
CA ALA A 71 -14.77 7.84 6.59
C ALA A 71 -16.28 7.70 6.41
N SER A 72 -16.72 6.93 5.41
CA SER A 72 -18.15 6.67 5.18
C SER A 72 -18.79 5.90 6.35
N TRP A 73 -18.10 4.89 6.88
CA TRP A 73 -18.56 4.12 8.03
C TRP A 73 -18.62 4.98 9.30
N LEU A 74 -17.60 5.80 9.56
CA LEU A 74 -17.59 6.75 10.67
C LEU A 74 -18.71 7.78 10.56
N HIS A 75 -18.96 8.30 9.35
CA HIS A 75 -20.05 9.25 9.12
C HIS A 75 -21.44 8.63 9.38
N LEU A 76 -21.63 7.37 9.01
CA LEU A 76 -22.86 6.62 9.26
C LEU A 76 -22.97 6.11 10.70
N SER A 77 -21.87 6.06 11.42
CA SER A 77 -21.88 5.73 12.84
C SER A 77 -22.38 6.93 13.64
N ASP A 78 -23.34 6.72 14.53
CA ASP A 78 -23.83 7.76 15.45
C ASP A 78 -22.79 8.10 16.55
N PHE A 79 -21.51 8.23 16.18
CA PHE A 79 -20.43 8.58 17.11
C PHE A 79 -20.30 10.09 17.25
N PRO A 80 -20.04 10.60 18.47
CA PRO A 80 -19.65 12.00 18.70
C PRO A 80 -18.46 12.42 17.83
N LYS A 81 -18.43 13.68 17.41
CA LYS A 81 -17.39 14.22 16.51
C LYS A 81 -15.98 14.09 17.08
N GLU A 82 -15.81 14.18 18.40
CA GLU A 82 -14.49 14.02 19.04
C GLU A 82 -13.93 12.60 18.83
N LEU A 83 -14.81 11.59 18.82
CA LEU A 83 -14.42 10.21 18.62
C LEU A 83 -14.18 9.89 17.14
N GLN A 84 -14.92 10.52 16.22
CA GLN A 84 -14.67 10.39 14.78
C GLN A 84 -13.26 10.87 14.42
N LEU A 85 -12.84 12.03 14.93
CA LEU A 85 -11.50 12.58 14.71
C LEU A 85 -10.39 11.71 15.29
N THR A 86 -10.64 11.08 16.44
CA THR A 86 -9.65 10.19 17.07
C THR A 86 -9.46 8.92 16.24
N VAL A 87 -10.53 8.38 15.67
CA VAL A 87 -10.50 7.12 14.91
C VAL A 87 -10.02 7.33 13.47
N GLU A 88 -10.33 8.48 12.84
CA GLU A 88 -9.89 8.82 11.48
C GLU A 88 -8.36 8.99 11.36
N ASN A 89 -7.70 9.47 12.42
CA ASN A 89 -6.25 9.66 12.45
C ASN A 89 -5.45 8.39 12.79
N LEU A 90 -6.11 7.25 13.07
CA LEU A 90 -5.44 5.99 13.37
C LEU A 90 -4.97 5.31 12.09
N GLN A 91 -3.71 4.89 12.08
CA GLN A 91 -3.14 4.14 10.96
C GLN A 91 -3.73 2.75 10.86
N PHE A 92 -3.80 2.23 9.64
CA PHE A 92 -4.23 0.86 9.34
C PHE A 92 -3.03 -0.07 9.42
N GLU A 93 -3.17 -1.20 10.13
CA GLU A 93 -2.06 -2.13 10.34
C GLU A 93 -2.43 -3.54 9.85
N GLY A 94 -1.96 -3.88 8.64
CA GLY A 94 -2.02 -5.23 8.09
C GLY A 94 -3.40 -5.69 7.60
N PRO A 95 -3.64 -7.03 7.53
CA PRO A 95 -4.86 -7.62 6.97
C PRO A 95 -6.09 -7.51 7.88
N GLN A 96 -5.92 -7.06 9.12
CA GLN A 96 -7.04 -6.74 10.00
C GLN A 96 -7.64 -5.39 9.57
N ARG A 97 -8.97 -5.28 9.64
CA ARG A 97 -9.70 -4.06 9.24
C ARG A 97 -9.41 -2.86 10.14
N PHE A 98 -8.59 -3.03 11.18
CA PHE A 98 -8.26 -2.04 12.20
C PHE A 98 -6.92 -2.40 12.82
N ALA A 99 -6.09 -1.41 13.14
CA ALA A 99 -4.97 -1.62 14.05
C ALA A 99 -5.50 -1.99 15.44
N ALA A 100 -4.71 -2.71 16.24
CA ALA A 100 -5.10 -3.17 17.58
C ALA A 100 -5.64 -2.02 18.45
N LYS A 101 -5.06 -0.84 18.32
CA LYS A 101 -5.47 0.38 19.03
C LYS A 101 -6.86 0.88 18.62
N THR A 102 -7.23 0.73 17.34
CA THR A 102 -8.57 1.09 16.86
C THR A 102 -9.61 0.11 17.37
N ASP A 103 -9.28 -1.19 17.38
CA ASP A 103 -10.18 -2.23 17.89
C ASP A 103 -10.44 -2.06 19.40
N GLU A 104 -9.39 -1.79 20.18
CA GLU A 104 -9.51 -1.47 21.60
C GLU A 104 -10.40 -0.23 21.84
N SER A 105 -10.21 0.83 21.04
CA SER A 105 -11.03 2.04 21.13
C SER A 105 -12.51 1.77 20.82
N LEU A 106 -12.80 0.94 19.81
CA LEU A 106 -14.17 0.53 19.47
C LEU A 106 -14.79 -0.34 20.55
N HIS A 107 -14.02 -1.25 21.15
CA HIS A 107 -14.45 -2.07 22.27
C HIS A 107 -14.76 -1.23 23.51
N MET A 108 -13.90 -0.28 23.84
CA MET A 108 -14.13 0.67 24.94
C MET A 108 -15.41 1.49 24.71
N LEU A 109 -15.64 1.96 23.49
CA LEU A 109 -16.83 2.72 23.13
C LEU A 109 -18.12 1.88 23.14
N LYS A 110 -18.05 0.63 22.70
CA LYS A 110 -19.17 -0.32 22.83
C LYS A 110 -19.52 -0.53 24.29
N ASN A 111 -18.51 -0.75 25.14
CA ASN A 111 -18.70 -1.00 26.57
C ASN A 111 -19.26 0.23 27.29
N SER A 112 -18.78 1.43 26.97
CA SER A 112 -19.33 2.67 27.54
C SER A 112 -20.80 2.88 27.14
N ARG A 113 -21.17 2.57 25.89
CA ARG A 113 -22.57 2.62 25.43
C ARG A 113 -23.45 1.61 26.16
N VAL A 114 -22.96 0.39 26.39
CA VAL A 114 -23.68 -0.64 27.17
C VAL A 114 -23.87 -0.16 28.62
N MET A 115 -22.84 0.41 29.22
CA MET A 115 -22.88 0.94 30.58
C MET A 115 -23.84 2.13 30.73
N LEU A 116 -23.84 3.06 29.78
CA LEU A 116 -24.78 4.19 29.76
C LEU A 116 -26.24 3.73 29.59
N LYS A 117 -26.47 2.66 28.82
CA LYS A 117 -27.79 2.03 28.70
C LYS A 117 -28.21 1.37 30.02
N SER A 118 -27.32 0.66 30.72
CA SER A 118 -27.64 0.05 32.02
C SER A 118 -27.91 1.08 33.12
N LEU A 119 -27.29 2.27 33.02
CA LEU A 119 -27.52 3.39 33.94
C LEU A 119 -28.82 4.16 33.64
N GLY A 120 -29.54 3.82 32.57
CA GLY A 120 -30.80 4.49 32.19
C GLY A 120 -30.61 5.92 31.62
N VAL A 121 -29.37 6.34 31.37
CA VAL A 121 -29.04 7.73 30.94
C VAL A 121 -29.13 7.89 29.41
N TYR A 122 -29.24 6.79 28.65
CA TYR A 122 -29.30 6.84 27.18
C TYR A 122 -30.72 7.13 26.67
N MET A 123 -30.99 8.39 26.26
CA MET A 123 -32.14 8.71 25.41
C MET A 123 -31.76 8.52 23.93
N PRO A 124 -32.40 7.63 23.17
CA PRO A 124 -32.22 7.60 21.73
C PRO A 124 -32.74 8.93 21.16
N MET A 125 -31.92 9.60 20.35
CA MET A 125 -32.29 10.86 19.74
C MET A 125 -33.46 10.61 18.77
N ASN A 126 -34.65 11.08 19.13
CA ASN A 126 -35.85 10.95 18.29
C ASN A 126 -35.63 11.70 16.97
N LYS A 127 -35.64 10.96 15.86
CA LYS A 127 -35.68 11.54 14.51
C LYS A 127 -37.02 12.26 14.34
N LYS A 128 -37.01 13.60 14.27
CA LYS A 128 -38.16 14.37 13.81
C LYS A 128 -38.35 14.10 12.32
N LYS A 129 -39.59 13.77 11.94
CA LYS A 129 -40.06 13.54 10.57
C LYS A 129 -39.84 14.76 9.69
#